data_AF-X1BI57-F1
#
_entry.id   AF-X1BI57-F1
#
_cell.length_a   1.000
_cell.length_b   1.000
_cell.length_c   1.000
_cell.angle_alpha   90.00
_cell.angle_beta   90.00
_cell.angle_gamma   90.00
#
_symmetry.space_group_name_H-M   'P 1'
#
loop_
_entity.id
_entity.type
_entity.pdbx_description
1 polymer ?
#
loop_
_entity_poly.entity_id
_entity_poly.type
_entity_poly.pdbx_seq_one_letter_code
_entity_poly.pdbx_strand_id
1 'polypeptide(L)'
;MKKKTFTRRDFLKVAAVTPVMGAVAGSLKIPAAEKPLQKSKVVLIRDENALVSFKKPDEEVVQRMLDEAVTTLVGEKDVTIHFFSSLFPFPTELYGINQ
;
A
#
# COMPACT_ATOMS: atom_id res chain seq x y z
N MET A 1 21.21 -35.89 25.64
CA MET A 1 20.33 -34.70 25.53
C MET A 1 20.44 -34.13 24.12
N LYS A 2 19.37 -34.14 23.32
CA LYS A 2 19.41 -33.59 21.94
C LYS A 2 19.49 -32.06 22.00
N LYS A 3 20.54 -31.46 21.41
CA LYS A 3 20.64 -30.00 21.25
C LYS A 3 19.53 -29.53 20.32
N LYS A 4 18.60 -28.72 20.84
CA LYS A 4 17.53 -28.12 20.03
C LYS A 4 18.16 -26.98 19.23
N THR A 5 18.23 -27.14 17.91
CA THR A 5 18.76 -26.12 17.00
C THR A 5 17.83 -24.91 17.00
N PHE A 6 18.30 -23.78 17.51
CA PHE A 6 17.55 -22.53 17.53
C PHE A 6 17.55 -21.92 16.13
N THR A 7 16.40 -21.93 15.47
CA THR A 7 16.29 -21.44 14.08
C THR A 7 15.91 -19.96 14.05
N ARG A 8 16.16 -19.28 12.92
CA ARG A 8 15.75 -17.87 12.71
C ARG A 8 14.25 -17.65 12.96
N ARG A 9 13.43 -18.64 12.61
CA ARG A 9 11.98 -18.64 12.86
C ARG A 9 11.67 -18.69 14.36
N ASP A 10 12.43 -19.44 15.13
CA ASP A 10 12.25 -19.51 16.58
C ASP A 10 12.68 -18.21 17.25
N PHE A 11 13.74 -17.55 16.74
CA PHE A 11 14.10 -16.20 17.16
C PHE A 11 12.97 -15.19 16.92
N LEU A 12 12.38 -15.17 15.72
CA LEU A 12 11.26 -14.28 15.39
C LEU A 12 10.04 -14.53 16.28
N LYS A 13 9.73 -15.79 16.58
CA LYS A 13 8.64 -16.15 17.50
C LYS A 13 8.89 -15.64 18.91
N VAL A 14 10.12 -15.80 19.43
CA VAL A 14 10.47 -15.33 20.77
C VAL A 14 10.49 -13.81 20.81
N ALA A 15 11.15 -13.16 19.86
CA ALA A 15 11.27 -11.70 19.78
C ALA A 15 9.91 -10.98 19.66
N ALA A 16 8.92 -11.61 18.99
CA ALA A 16 7.57 -11.06 18.89
C ALA A 16 6.78 -11.12 20.21
N VAL A 17 7.02 -12.13 21.05
CA VAL A 17 6.26 -12.37 22.29
C VAL A 17 6.89 -11.69 23.51
N THR A 18 8.22 -11.58 23.54
CA THR A 18 8.97 -10.95 24.65
C THR A 18 8.49 -9.53 25.03
N PRO A 19 8.30 -8.57 24.10
CA PRO A 19 7.85 -7.23 24.45
C PRO A 19 6.41 -7.20 24.97
N VAL A 20 5.53 -8.08 24.47
CA VAL A 20 4.15 -8.20 24.97
C VAL A 20 4.14 -8.74 26.39
N MET A 21 4.93 -9.78 26.67
CA MET A 21 5.04 -10.34 28.01
C MET A 21 5.69 -9.35 29.00
N GLY A 22 6.68 -8.57 28.55
CA GLY A 22 7.27 -7.48 29.34
C GLY A 22 6.29 -6.33 29.63
N ALA A 23 5.43 -5.98 28.68
CA ALA A 23 4.40 -4.95 28.87
C ALA A 23 3.28 -5.41 29.81
N VAL A 24 2.87 -6.68 29.74
CA VAL A 24 1.85 -7.29 30.60
C VAL A 24 2.36 -7.47 32.03
N ALA A 25 3.60 -7.95 32.21
CA ALA A 25 4.21 -8.09 33.54
C ALA A 25 4.56 -6.73 34.18
N GLY A 26 4.78 -5.69 33.37
CA GLY A 26 5.22 -4.36 33.78
C GLY A 26 4.12 -3.34 34.07
N SER A 27 2.84 -3.72 34.15
CA SER A 27 1.73 -2.81 34.52
C SER A 27 1.41 -1.69 33.51
N LEU A 28 1.43 -1.96 32.19
CA LEU A 28 0.89 -1.01 31.22
C LEU A 28 -0.64 -1.13 31.12
N LYS A 29 -1.35 -0.13 31.66
CA LYS A 29 -2.76 0.10 31.34
C LYS A 29 -2.87 0.39 29.84
N ILE A 30 -3.31 -0.60 29.07
CA ILE A 30 -3.59 -0.47 27.64
C ILE A 30 -4.82 0.44 27.50
N PRO A 31 -4.71 1.66 26.95
CA PRO A 31 -5.90 2.45 26.65
C PRO A 31 -6.69 1.70 25.57
N ALA A 32 -7.92 1.29 25.91
CA ALA A 32 -8.87 0.75 24.98
C ALA A 32 -9.31 1.85 24.01
N ALA A 33 -8.64 1.91 22.86
CA ALA A 33 -9.10 2.67 21.70
C ALA A 33 -8.68 1.89 20.46
N GLU A 34 -9.43 0.85 20.13
CA GLU A 34 -9.40 0.26 18.80
C GLU A 34 -9.93 1.32 17.82
N LYS A 35 -9.01 2.13 17.28
CA LYS A 35 -9.29 2.84 16.03
C LYS A 35 -9.67 1.77 15.01
N PRO A 36 -10.75 1.94 14.23
CA PRO A 36 -11.07 0.98 13.18
C PRO A 36 -9.83 0.79 12.32
N LEU A 37 -9.37 -0.46 12.16
CA LEU A 37 -8.23 -0.79 11.30
C LEU A 37 -8.45 -0.08 9.97
N GLN A 38 -7.60 0.89 9.64
CA GLN A 38 -7.60 1.51 8.32
C GLN A 38 -7.33 0.39 7.32
N LYS A 39 -8.38 -0.07 6.65
CA LYS A 39 -8.27 -1.11 5.63
C LYS A 39 -7.71 -0.44 4.38
N SER A 40 -6.56 -0.93 3.92
CA SER A 40 -6.03 -0.53 2.61
C SER A 40 -6.81 -1.26 1.51
N LYS A 41 -7.20 -0.52 0.46
CA LYS A 41 -7.79 -1.08 -0.76
C LYS A 41 -6.68 -1.17 -1.80
N VAL A 42 -6.44 -2.38 -2.33
CA VAL A 42 -5.45 -2.65 -3.38
C VAL A 42 -6.19 -3.14 -4.61
N VAL A 43 -5.96 -2.49 -5.75
CA VAL A 43 -6.48 -2.90 -7.05
C VAL A 43 -5.30 -3.30 -7.92
N LEU A 44 -5.35 -4.49 -8.49
CA LEU A 44 -4.31 -5.03 -9.36
C LEU A 44 -4.91 -5.23 -10.75
N ILE A 45 -4.38 -4.49 -11.72
CA ILE A 45 -4.75 -4.59 -13.13
C ILE A 45 -3.56 -5.15 -13.90
N ARG A 46 -3.83 -6.06 -14.83
CA ARG A 46 -2.82 -6.74 -15.65
C ARG A 46 -3.30 -6.79 -17.09
N ASP A 47 -2.46 -6.34 -18.01
CA ASP A 47 -2.66 -6.49 -19.45
C ASP A 47 -1.43 -7.22 -20.00
N GLU A 48 -1.66 -8.22 -20.86
CA GLU A 48 -0.59 -9.00 -21.51
C GLU A 48 0.25 -8.13 -22.46
N ASN A 49 -0.35 -7.07 -23.00
CA ASN A 49 0.27 -6.13 -23.93
C ASN A 49 0.91 -4.93 -23.20
N ALA A 50 0.91 -4.92 -21.86
CA ALA A 50 1.48 -3.81 -21.08
C ALA A 50 2.98 -3.59 -21.35
N LEU A 51 3.67 -4.62 -21.86
CA LEU A 51 5.09 -4.57 -22.20
C LEU A 51 5.27 -4.83 -23.70
N VAL A 52 5.91 -3.89 -24.38
CA VAL A 52 6.48 -4.10 -25.71
C VAL A 52 7.66 -5.07 -25.58
N SER A 53 7.96 -5.81 -26.66
CA SER A 53 8.91 -6.93 -26.81
C SER A 53 10.30 -6.81 -26.14
N PHE A 54 10.67 -5.66 -25.59
CA PHE A 54 11.89 -5.37 -24.83
C PHE A 54 11.66 -4.90 -23.38
N LYS A 55 10.52 -5.21 -22.77
CA LYS A 55 10.11 -4.72 -21.44
C LYS A 55 9.92 -3.20 -21.38
N LYS A 56 9.81 -2.52 -22.52
CA LYS A 56 9.38 -1.13 -22.54
C LYS A 56 7.86 -1.11 -22.30
N PRO A 57 7.34 -0.31 -21.36
CA PRO A 57 5.90 -0.19 -21.19
C PRO A 57 5.26 0.36 -22.47
N ASP A 58 4.15 -0.24 -22.90
CA ASP A 58 3.31 0.33 -23.95
C ASP A 58 2.50 1.48 -23.34
N GLU A 59 2.74 2.70 -23.83
CA GLU A 59 2.20 3.93 -23.27
C GLU A 59 0.67 3.94 -23.30
N GLU A 60 0.05 3.47 -24.39
CA GLU A 60 -1.40 3.46 -24.54
C GLU A 60 -2.05 2.41 -23.63
N VAL A 61 -1.43 1.22 -23.56
CA VAL A 61 -1.93 0.13 -22.71
C VAL A 61 -1.83 0.51 -21.24
N VAL A 62 -0.68 1.05 -20.82
CA VAL A 62 -0.45 1.46 -19.43
C VAL A 62 -1.38 2.60 -19.02
N GLN A 63 -1.65 3.55 -19.91
CA GLN A 63 -2.61 4.61 -19.64
C GLN A 63 -4.02 4.05 -19.40
N ARG A 64 -4.49 3.14 -20.26
CA ARG A 64 -5.79 2.47 -20.04
C ARG A 64 -5.83 1.69 -18.72
N MET A 65 -4.75 0.99 -18.37
CA MET A 65 -4.64 0.27 -17.10
C MET A 65 -4.73 1.22 -15.90
N LEU A 66 -4.15 2.42 -15.99
CA LEU A 66 -4.25 3.43 -14.94
C LEU A 66 -5.69 3.94 -14.81
N ASP A 67 -6.35 4.27 -15.92
CA ASP A 67 -7.73 4.75 -15.93
C ASP A 67 -8.68 3.71 -15.30
N GLU A 68 -8.52 2.44 -15.65
CA GLU A 68 -9.27 1.32 -15.07
C GLU A 68 -8.97 1.14 -13.57
N ALA A 69 -7.72 1.36 -13.14
CA ALA A 69 -7.34 1.21 -11.74
C ALA A 69 -8.00 2.28 -10.87
N VAL A 70 -8.05 3.52 -11.37
CA VAL A 70 -8.65 4.63 -10.64
C VAL A 70 -10.16 4.50 -10.60
N THR A 71 -10.82 4.19 -11.72
CA THR A 71 -12.28 3.95 -11.75
C THR A 71 -12.68 2.81 -10.79
N THR A 72 -11.91 1.72 -10.73
CA THR A 72 -12.16 0.60 -9.82
C THR A 72 -11.90 0.97 -8.34
N LEU A 73 -10.89 1.81 -8.09
CA LEU A 73 -10.57 2.27 -6.74
C LEU A 73 -11.67 3.17 -6.19
N VAL A 74 -12.17 4.09 -7.01
CA VAL A 74 -13.17 5.11 -6.65
C VAL A 74 -14.60 4.54 -6.70
N GLY A 75 -14.87 3.60 -7.60
CA GLY A 75 -16.21 3.03 -7.81
C GLY A 75 -17.11 3.89 -8.72
N GLU A 76 -16.54 4.91 -9.37
CA GLU A 76 -17.23 5.80 -10.30
C GLU A 76 -16.64 5.63 -11.70
N LYS A 77 -17.50 5.66 -12.72
CA LYS A 77 -17.10 5.41 -14.12
C LYS A 77 -16.44 6.62 -14.80
N ASP A 78 -16.78 7.83 -14.36
CA ASP A 78 -16.22 9.08 -14.89
C ASP A 78 -15.35 9.76 -13.85
N VAL A 79 -14.09 9.35 -13.79
CA VAL A 79 -13.09 9.99 -12.93
C VAL A 79 -12.48 11.16 -13.69
N THR A 80 -13.16 12.31 -13.65
CA THR A 80 -12.72 13.53 -14.35
C THR A 80 -11.58 14.25 -13.61
N ILE A 81 -10.92 15.20 -14.27
CA ILE A 81 -9.92 16.12 -13.67
C ILE A 81 -10.45 16.74 -12.37
N HIS A 82 -11.75 17.05 -12.34
CA HIS A 82 -12.40 17.68 -11.19
C HIS A 82 -12.44 16.76 -9.95
N PHE A 83 -12.54 15.45 -10.15
CA PHE A 83 -12.41 14.47 -9.08
C PHE A 83 -10.97 14.48 -8.52
N PHE A 84 -9.96 14.45 -9.38
CA PHE A 84 -8.56 14.50 -8.95
C PHE A 84 -8.22 15.79 -8.20
N SER A 85 -8.75 16.94 -8.62
CA SER A 85 -8.60 18.22 -7.89
C SER A 85 -9.23 18.19 -6.50
N SER A 86 -10.29 17.38 -6.30
CA SER A 86 -10.90 17.19 -4.97
C SER A 86 -10.12 16.23 -4.09
N LEU A 87 -9.47 15.21 -4.69
CA LEU A 87 -8.71 14.19 -3.98
C LEU A 87 -7.30 14.68 -3.60
N PHE A 88 -6.70 15.49 -4.46
CA PHE A 88 -5.41 16.11 -4.26
C PHE A 88 -5.54 17.62 -4.45
N PRO A 89 -5.73 18.40 -3.37
CA PRO A 89 -5.59 19.84 -3.43
C PRO A 89 -4.11 20.19 -3.61
N PHE A 90 -3.58 19.99 -4.82
CA PHE A 90 -2.28 20.51 -5.18
C PHE A 90 -2.39 22.04 -5.21
N PRO A 91 -1.50 22.81 -4.56
CA PRO A 91 -1.38 24.23 -4.85
C PRO A 91 -0.98 24.36 -6.33
N THR A 92 -1.74 25.14 -7.09
CA THR A 92 -1.67 25.33 -8.54
C THR A 92 -0.41 26.08 -9.01
N GLU A 93 0.75 25.76 -8.44
CA GLU A 93 2.04 26.38 -8.73
C GLU A 93 3.00 25.30 -9.26
N LEU A 94 2.71 24.76 -10.45
CA LEU A 94 3.76 24.18 -11.29
C LEU A 94 4.08 25.21 -12.38
N TYR A 95 4.78 26.26 -11.99
CA TYR A 95 5.60 27.03 -12.94
C TYR A 95 6.72 26.13 -13.45
N GLY A 96 6.89 26.08 -14.78
CA GLY A 96 8.14 25.63 -15.38
C GLY A 96 8.03 24.53 -16.43
N ILE A 97 7.25 24.77 -17.49
CA ILE A 97 7.64 24.24 -18.80
C ILE A 97 8.86 25.09 -19.21
N ASN A 98 10.06 24.50 -19.14
CA ASN A 98 11.32 25.17 -19.48
C ASN A 98 11.29 25.66 -20.94
N GLN A 99 11.80 26.89 -21.16
CA GLN A 99 12.46 27.26 -22.41
C GLN A 99 13.85 26.63 -22.46
#